data_AF-A0A5K1FZ23-F1
#
_entry.id   AF-A0A5K1FZ23-F1
#
_cell.length_a   1.000
_cell.length_b   1.000
_cell.length_c   1.000
_cell.angle_alpha   90.00
_cell.angle_beta   90.00
_cell.angle_gamma   90.00
#
_symmetry.space_group_name_H-M   'P 1'
#
loop_
_entity.id
_entity.type
_entity.pdbx_description
1 polymer ?
#
loop_
_entity_poly.entity_id
_entity_poly.type
_entity_poly.pdbx_seq_one_letter_code
_entity_poly.pdbx_strand_id
1 'polypeptide(L)' 'IELILSTEIVKVDLASKILISAAKTTFTYEILLIATGST' A
#
# COMPACT_ATOMS: atom_id res chain seq x y z
N ILE A 1 12.31 10.63 0.17
CA ILE A 1 11.07 10.24 -0.53
C ILE A 1 11.47 9.13 -1.47
N GLU A 2 10.94 7.94 -1.26
CA GLU A 2 11.14 6.79 -2.15
C GLU A 2 9.89 6.66 -3.05
N LEU A 3 10.10 6.32 -4.31
CA LEU A 3 9.01 6.15 -5.26
C LEU A 3 9.01 4.71 -5.78
N ILE A 4 7.97 3.97 -5.43
CA ILE A 4 7.77 2.58 -5.82
C ILE A 4 6.69 2.56 -6.90
N LEU A 5 7.10 2.59 -8.17
CA LEU A 5 6.20 2.61 -9.31
C LEU A 5 5.74 1.19 -9.70
N SER A 6 4.75 1.12 -10.59
CA SER A 6 4.21 -0.14 -11.14
C SER A 6 3.84 -1.17 -10.08
N THR A 7 3.43 -0.69 -8.89
CA THR A 7 3.06 -1.52 -7.74
C THR A 7 1.62 -1.25 -7.39
N GLU A 8 0.77 -2.23 -7.66
CA GLU A 8 -0.64 -2.20 -7.27
C GLU A 8 -0.81 -2.80 -5.87
N ILE A 9 -1.49 -2.08 -4.98
CA ILE A 9 -1.86 -2.58 -3.65
C ILE A 9 -3.23 -3.25 -3.75
N VAL A 10 -3.30 -4.54 -3.46
CA VAL A 10 -4.53 -5.35 -3.60
C VAL A 10 -5.17 -5.70 -2.26
N LYS A 11 -4.45 -5.51 -1.15
CA LYS A 11 -4.98 -5.72 0.19
C LYS A 11 -4.35 -4.75 1.19
N VAL A 12 -5.17 -4.33 2.14
CA VAL A 12 -4.78 -3.49 3.28
C VAL A 12 -5.27 -4.13 4.56
N ASP A 13 -4.38 -4.26 5.56
CA ASP A 13 -4.72 -4.55 6.95
C ASP A 13 -4.43 -3.31 7.80
N LEU A 14 -5.48 -2.58 8.17
CA LEU A 14 -5.36 -1.33 8.92
C LEU A 14 -4.94 -1.53 10.38
N ALA A 15 -5.37 -2.63 10.99
CA ALA A 15 -5.08 -2.92 12.39
C ALA A 15 -3.60 -3.28 12.56
N SER A 16 -3.08 -4.11 11.66
CA SER A 16 -1.67 -4.48 11.61
C SER A 16 -0.78 -3.43 10.92
N LYS A 17 -1.39 -2.41 10.32
CA LYS A 17 -0.74 -1.34 9.54
C LYS A 17 0.12 -1.87 8.38
N ILE A 18 -0.47 -2.71 7.55
CA ILE A 18 0.19 -3.41 6.45
C ILE A 18 -0.54 -3.18 5.12
N LEU A 19 0.23 -2.94 4.05
CA LEU A 19 -0.20 -2.99 2.66
C LEU A 19 0.42 -4.22 1.98
N ILE A 20 -0.34 -4.91 1.13
CA ILE A 20 0.12 -6.06 0.36
C ILE A 20 -0.11 -5.80 -1.12
N SER A 21 0.96 -5.89 -1.91
CA SER A 21 0.91 -5.70 -3.36
C SER A 21 0.39 -6.93 -4.11
N ALA A 22 -0.01 -6.75 -5.37
CA ALA A 22 -0.34 -7.85 -6.29
C ALA A 22 0.81 -8.87 -6.42
N ALA A 23 2.06 -8.39 -6.31
CA ALA A 23 3.27 -9.21 -6.30
C ALA A 23 3.57 -9.87 -4.93
N LYS A 24 2.65 -9.79 -3.95
CA LYS A 24 2.78 -10.31 -2.58
C LYS A 24 3.92 -9.68 -1.76
N THR A 25 4.34 -8.47 -2.12
CA THR A 25 5.28 -7.67 -1.32
C THR A 25 4.51 -6.97 -0.20
N THR A 26 5.10 -6.92 0.99
CA THR A 26 4.50 -6.33 2.18
C THR A 26 5.17 -5.00 2.52
N PHE A 27 4.36 -3.97 2.78
CA PHE A 27 4.81 -2.66 3.24
C PHE A 27 4.14 -2.33 4.57
N THR A 28 4.92 -1.94 5.58
CA THR A 28 4.41 -1.44 6.86
C THR A 28 4.42 0.08 6.87
N TYR A 29 3.53 0.69 7.66
CA TYR A 29 3.46 2.14 7.80
C TYR A 29 3.11 2.55 9.23
N GLU A 30 3.46 3.78 9.60
CA GLU A 30 2.97 4.42 10.82
C GLU A 30 1.70 5.23 10.55
N ILE A 31 1.75 6.04 9.48
CA ILE A 31 0.67 6.89 8.97
C ILE A 31 0.43 6.52 7.50
N LEU A 32 -0.83 6.35 7.11
CA LEU A 32 -1.25 6.05 5.73
C LEU A 32 -2.10 7.19 5.18
N LEU A 33 -1.69 7.74 4.04
CA LEU A 33 -2.50 8.68 3.26
C LEU A 33 -3.03 7.95 2.03
N ILE A 34 -4.36 7.89 1.89
CA ILE A 34 -5.02 7.23 0.76
C ILE A 34 -5.32 8.28 -0.32
N ALA A 35 -4.77 8.07 -1.52
CA ALA A 35 -4.92 8.96 -2.66
C ALA A 35 -5.03 8.18 -3.98
N THR A 36 -5.84 7.11 -4.00
CA THR A 36 -5.96 6.17 -5.14
C THR A 36 -6.75 6.70 -6.34
N GLY A 37 -7.33 7.90 -6.24
CA GLY A 37 -8.14 8.50 -7.31
C GLY A 37 -9.52 7.85 -7.49
N SER A 38 -10.16 8.13 -8.63
CA SER A 38 -11.38 7.46 -9.11
C SER A 38 -11.02 6.44 -10.19
N THR A 39 -11.84 5.40 -10.32
CA THR A 39 -11.75 4.40 -11.41
C THR A 39 -12.86 4.62 -12.42
#